data_AF-A0A160DY24-F1
#
_entry.id   AF-A0A160DY24-F1
#
_cell.length_a   1.000
_cell.length_b   1.000
_cell.length_c   1.000
_cell.angle_alpha   90.00
_cell.angle_beta   90.00
_cell.angle_gamma   90.00
#
_symmetry.space_group_name_H-M   'P 1'
#
loop_
_entity.id
_entity.type
_entity.pdbx_description
1 polymer ?
#
loop_
_entity_poly.entity_id
_entity_poly.type
_entity_poly.pdbx_seq_one_letter_code
_entity_poly.pdbx_strand_id
1 'polypeptide(L)'
;MANRTTADRTGKKPAAPGKTPARVARPVKRPPAPASGTAAAGNGKEPKKHKLVRDSFTMPRADFELIHALKERALGFKHPAKKSELLRAGLQALAALDDAALQARLERLVPLKPGRPKKRD
;
A
#
# COMPACT_ATOMS: atom_id res chain seq x y z
N MET A 1 -29.01 26.83 35.68
CA MET A 1 -27.83 26.97 36.55
C MET A 1 -27.01 25.70 36.39
N ALA A 2 -26.11 25.57 35.40
CA ALA A 2 -24.76 26.13 35.31
C ALA A 2 -23.86 25.74 36.50
N ASN A 3 -22.94 24.79 36.29
CA ASN A 3 -21.65 24.82 36.98
C ASN A 3 -20.53 24.32 36.07
N ARG A 4 -19.72 25.29 35.65
CA ARG A 4 -18.37 25.16 35.10
C ARG A 4 -17.44 25.09 36.30
N THR A 5 -16.50 24.15 36.31
CA THR A 5 -15.32 24.23 37.19
C THR A 5 -14.06 24.12 36.34
N THR A 6 -13.26 25.17 36.48
CA THR A 6 -11.98 25.44 35.84
C THR A 6 -10.81 24.81 36.62
N ALA A 7 -9.75 24.54 35.85
CA ALA A 7 -8.31 24.45 36.15
C ALA A 7 -7.79 24.79 37.56
N ASP A 8 -6.72 24.10 37.99
CA ASP A 8 -5.35 24.67 38.04
C ASP A 8 -4.32 23.72 38.70
N ARG A 9 -3.04 23.97 38.41
CA ARG A 9 -1.82 23.61 39.18
C ARG A 9 -1.22 22.22 38.89
N THR A 10 0.05 22.03 38.55
CA THR A 10 1.32 22.78 38.64
C THR A 10 2.32 21.97 37.78
N GLY A 11 3.24 22.50 36.98
CA GLY A 11 4.44 23.25 37.37
C GLY A 11 5.72 22.40 37.25
N LYS A 12 6.71 22.91 36.48
CA LYS A 12 8.18 22.69 36.56
C LYS A 12 8.89 21.69 35.60
N LYS A 13 9.72 22.28 34.74
CA LYS A 13 10.88 21.80 33.92
C LYS A 13 12.19 22.34 34.61
N PRO A 14 13.49 22.00 34.32
CA PRO A 14 14.19 21.14 33.31
C PRO A 14 15.38 20.24 33.82
N ALA A 15 16.03 19.55 32.86
CA ALA A 15 17.48 19.18 32.74
C ALA A 15 18.02 18.00 33.59
N ALA A 16 18.99 17.14 33.21
CA ALA A 16 19.71 16.73 31.99
C ALA A 16 20.54 15.44 32.35
N PRO A 17 21.61 15.05 31.64
CA PRO A 17 21.80 13.78 30.91
C PRO A 17 22.52 12.63 31.66
N GLY A 18 22.17 11.38 31.36
CA GLY A 18 22.76 10.18 31.96
C GLY A 18 23.61 9.35 30.99
N LYS A 19 24.92 9.30 31.27
CA LYS A 19 25.99 8.54 30.60
C LYS A 19 25.72 7.03 30.46
N THR A 20 26.17 6.46 29.35
CA THR A 20 26.46 5.02 29.17
C THR A 20 27.56 4.54 30.12
N PRO A 21 27.52 3.24 30.47
CA PRO A 21 28.75 2.44 30.37
C PRO A 21 28.54 1.12 29.61
N ALA A 22 29.55 0.77 28.81
CA ALA A 22 29.68 -0.49 28.09
C ALA A 22 30.22 -1.62 29.00
N ARG A 23 29.76 -2.87 28.83
CA ARG A 23 30.54 -4.08 29.20
C ARG A 23 29.93 -5.38 28.62
N VAL A 24 30.62 -5.91 27.59
CA VAL A 24 31.02 -7.31 27.34
C VAL A 24 29.99 -8.39 26.94
N ALA A 25 30.05 -8.68 25.63
CA ALA A 25 30.20 -9.99 24.95
C ALA A 25 29.62 -11.28 25.59
N ARG A 26 28.82 -12.01 24.78
CA ARG A 26 29.24 -13.30 24.17
C ARG A 26 28.37 -13.64 22.94
N PRO A 27 28.93 -14.25 21.88
CA PRO A 27 28.25 -14.50 20.62
C PRO A 27 27.56 -15.86 20.63
N VAL A 28 26.27 -15.92 20.31
CA VAL A 28 25.61 -17.18 19.95
C VAL A 28 25.75 -17.40 18.45
N LYS A 29 26.88 -18.02 18.08
CA LYS A 29 27.07 -18.66 16.77
C LYS A 29 26.07 -19.81 16.64
N ARG A 30 25.03 -19.61 15.83
CA ARG A 30 24.20 -20.72 15.32
C ARG A 30 24.97 -21.36 14.16
N PRO A 31 25.25 -22.68 14.18
CA PRO A 31 25.93 -23.33 13.07
C PRO A 31 25.01 -23.36 11.83
N PRO A 32 25.50 -23.00 10.62
CA PRO A 32 24.78 -23.26 9.38
C PRO A 32 24.87 -24.75 9.03
N ALA A 33 23.70 -25.38 8.84
CA ALA A 33 23.60 -26.71 8.26
C ALA A 33 24.00 -26.67 6.77
N PRO A 34 24.58 -27.76 6.23
CA PRO A 34 25.45 -27.72 5.06
C PRO A 34 24.71 -27.53 3.74
N ALA A 35 25.36 -26.78 2.85
CA ALA A 35 25.04 -26.72 1.43
C ALA A 35 25.27 -28.09 0.80
N SER A 36 24.22 -28.65 0.18
CA SER A 36 24.39 -29.64 -0.88
C SER A 36 24.18 -28.92 -2.20
N GLY A 37 25.27 -28.72 -2.91
CA GLY A 37 25.23 -28.29 -4.30
C GLY A 37 24.86 -29.47 -5.19
N THR A 38 23.96 -29.22 -6.13
CA THR A 38 24.04 -29.85 -7.45
C THR A 38 23.96 -28.74 -8.48
N ALA A 39 25.12 -28.42 -9.04
CA ALA A 39 25.21 -27.75 -10.31
C ALA A 39 24.64 -28.71 -11.37
N ALA A 40 23.50 -28.34 -11.95
CA ALA A 40 23.10 -28.81 -13.25
C ALA A 40 22.92 -27.56 -14.12
N ALA A 41 23.82 -27.42 -15.08
CA ALA A 41 23.73 -26.43 -16.13
C ALA A 41 22.42 -26.63 -16.90
N GLY A 42 21.54 -25.64 -16.78
CA GLY A 42 20.44 -25.43 -17.70
C GLY A 42 20.42 -23.94 -18.02
N ASN A 43 20.61 -23.58 -19.29
CA ASN A 43 20.38 -22.23 -19.79
C ASN A 43 18.90 -21.88 -19.64
N GLY A 44 18.50 -21.55 -18.42
CA GLY A 44 17.21 -20.96 -18.11
C GLY A 44 17.43 -19.49 -17.84
N LYS A 45 17.04 -18.61 -18.77
CA LYS A 45 16.79 -17.21 -18.43
C LYS A 45 15.82 -17.21 -17.25
N GLU A 46 16.32 -16.96 -16.04
CA GLU A 46 15.46 -16.72 -14.90
C GLU A 46 14.47 -15.61 -15.30
N PRO A 47 13.16 -15.83 -15.12
CA PRO A 47 12.18 -14.81 -15.46
C PRO A 47 12.47 -13.59 -14.59
N LYS A 48 12.91 -12.50 -15.21
CA LYS A 48 13.12 -11.22 -14.54
C LYS A 48 11.84 -10.88 -13.79
N LYS A 49 11.89 -10.90 -12.46
CA LYS A 49 10.78 -10.49 -11.59
C LYS A 49 10.33 -9.09 -12.04
N HIS A 50 9.07 -8.97 -12.46
CA HIS A 50 8.53 -7.69 -12.90
C HIS A 50 8.63 -6.66 -11.77
N LYS A 51 9.15 -5.46 -12.08
CA LYS A 51 9.23 -4.37 -11.10
C LYS A 51 7.82 -3.94 -10.70
N LEU A 52 7.49 -4.06 -9.42
CA LEU A 52 6.19 -3.62 -8.91
C LEU A 52 6.19 -2.10 -8.73
N VAL A 53 5.28 -1.41 -9.43
CA VAL A 53 5.05 0.03 -9.27
C VAL A 53 3.82 0.24 -8.40
N ARG A 54 3.98 1.02 -7.31
CA ARG A 54 2.86 1.41 -6.46
C ARG A 54 2.34 2.77 -6.92
N ASP A 55 1.07 2.79 -7.33
CA ASP A 55 0.35 4.03 -7.61
C ASP A 55 -0.75 4.27 -6.56
N SER A 56 -0.95 5.53 -6.20
CA SER A 56 -1.97 5.93 -5.21
C SER A 56 -2.91 6.95 -5.84
N PHE A 57 -4.19 6.62 -5.94
CA PHE A 57 -5.21 7.44 -6.58
C PHE A 57 -6.00 8.27 -5.57
N THR A 58 -6.27 9.52 -5.94
CA THR A 58 -7.35 10.35 -5.36
C THR A 58 -8.58 10.19 -6.26
N MET A 59 -9.73 9.82 -5.67
CA MET A 59 -11.00 9.66 -6.38
C MET A 59 -12.19 10.03 -5.47
N PRO A 60 -13.38 10.33 -6.01
CA PRO A 60 -14.57 10.64 -5.22
C PRO A 60 -14.95 9.50 -4.29
N ARG A 61 -15.71 9.82 -3.24
CA ARG A 61 -16.25 8.82 -2.31
C ARG A 61 -17.05 7.73 -3.04
N ALA A 62 -17.88 8.12 -4.00
CA ALA A 62 -18.71 7.19 -4.77
C ALA A 62 -17.88 6.07 -5.44
N ASP A 63 -16.69 6.38 -5.96
CA ASP A 63 -15.83 5.39 -6.61
C ASP A 63 -15.21 4.41 -5.60
N PHE A 64 -14.90 4.88 -4.38
CA PHE A 64 -14.47 3.98 -3.31
C PHE A 64 -15.58 3.02 -2.88
N GLU A 65 -16.83 3.50 -2.80
CA GLU A 65 -18.00 2.64 -2.51
C GLU A 65 -18.23 1.62 -3.62
N LEU A 66 -18.03 2.01 -4.90
CA LEU A 66 -18.13 1.07 -6.01
C LEU A 66 -17.07 -0.05 -5.92
N ILE A 67 -15.84 0.29 -5.56
CA ILE A 67 -14.78 -0.71 -5.31
C ILE A 67 -15.16 -1.62 -4.14
N HIS A 68 -15.74 -1.08 -3.07
CA HIS A 68 -16.22 -1.89 -1.95
C HIS A 68 -17.29 -2.88 -2.41
N ALA A 69 -18.32 -2.41 -3.11
CA ALA A 69 -19.37 -3.25 -3.66
C ALA A 69 -18.83 -4.33 -4.62
N LEU A 70 -17.79 -4.02 -5.41
CA LEU A 70 -17.11 -5.01 -6.26
C LEU A 70 -16.39 -6.09 -5.43
N LYS A 71 -15.77 -5.73 -4.30
CA LYS A 71 -15.15 -6.70 -3.41
C LYS A 71 -16.19 -7.61 -2.78
N GLU A 72 -17.29 -7.06 -2.29
CA GLU A 72 -18.39 -7.85 -1.72
C GLU A 72 -18.97 -8.83 -2.75
N ARG A 73 -19.14 -8.40 -4.00
CA ARG A 73 -19.53 -9.31 -5.10
C ARG A 73 -18.53 -10.44 -5.32
N ALA A 74 -17.23 -10.14 -5.25
CA ALA A 74 -16.18 -11.13 -5.41
C ALA A 74 -16.18 -12.17 -4.25
N LEU A 75 -16.56 -11.76 -3.03
CA LEU A 75 -16.78 -12.71 -1.92
C LEU A 75 -17.89 -13.71 -2.24
N GLY A 76 -18.94 -13.30 -2.96
CA GLY A 76 -20.00 -14.18 -3.43
C GLY A 76 -19.49 -15.32 -4.33
N PHE A 77 -18.42 -15.09 -5.09
CA PHE A 77 -17.76 -16.10 -5.92
C PHE A 77 -16.59 -16.78 -5.19
N LYS A 78 -16.50 -16.63 -3.87
CA LYS A 78 -15.42 -17.16 -3.00
C LYS A 78 -14.02 -16.63 -3.37
N HIS A 79 -13.94 -15.45 -4.00
CA HIS A 79 -12.69 -14.80 -4.37
C HIS A 79 -12.52 -13.46 -3.62
N PRO A 80 -11.81 -13.41 -2.48
CA PRO A 80 -11.58 -12.17 -1.76
C PRO A 80 -10.64 -11.23 -2.53
N ALA A 81 -11.20 -10.43 -3.43
CA ALA A 81 -10.44 -9.58 -4.34
C ALA A 81 -9.77 -8.40 -3.62
N LYS A 82 -8.52 -8.14 -3.99
CA LYS A 82 -7.78 -6.92 -3.57
C LYS A 82 -8.17 -5.73 -4.45
N LYS A 83 -8.03 -4.50 -3.92
CA LYS A 83 -8.23 -3.27 -4.72
C LYS A 83 -7.36 -3.27 -5.98
N SER A 84 -6.08 -3.64 -5.87
CA SER A 84 -5.17 -3.68 -7.02
C SER A 84 -5.51 -4.76 -8.05
N GLU A 85 -6.22 -5.83 -7.67
CA GLU A 85 -6.71 -6.84 -8.61
C GLU A 85 -7.91 -6.33 -9.38
N LEU A 86 -8.88 -5.72 -8.70
CA LEU A 86 -10.05 -5.12 -9.35
C LEU A 86 -9.66 -4.01 -10.33
N LEU A 87 -8.68 -3.17 -9.98
CA LEU A 87 -8.19 -2.13 -10.89
C LEU A 87 -7.51 -2.73 -12.13
N ARG A 88 -6.70 -3.79 -11.97
CA ARG A 88 -6.07 -4.48 -13.11
C ARG A 88 -7.10 -5.17 -14.00
N ALA A 89 -8.11 -5.82 -13.41
CA ALA A 89 -9.22 -6.43 -14.15
C ALA A 89 -10.06 -5.37 -14.89
N GLY A 90 -10.31 -4.23 -14.24
CA GLY A 90 -11.00 -3.10 -14.85
C GLY A 90 -10.25 -2.54 -16.06
N LEU A 91 -8.92 -2.42 -15.99
CA LEU A 91 -8.09 -2.00 -17.13
C LEU A 91 -8.18 -2.99 -18.30
N GLN A 92 -8.14 -4.30 -18.03
CA GLN A 92 -8.31 -5.31 -19.07
C GLN A 92 -9.71 -5.26 -19.70
N ALA A 93 -10.76 -5.06 -18.89
CA ALA A 93 -12.12 -4.90 -19.38
C ALA A 93 -12.29 -3.63 -20.24
N LEU A 94 -11.67 -2.51 -19.85
CA LEU A 94 -11.68 -1.27 -20.62
C LEU A 94 -10.91 -1.42 -21.94
N ALA A 95 -9.79 -2.14 -21.94
CA ALA A 95 -9.00 -2.39 -23.15
C ALA A 95 -9.70 -3.30 -24.17
N ALA A 96 -10.74 -4.02 -23.76
CA ALA A 96 -11.53 -4.86 -24.65
C ALA A 96 -12.71 -4.12 -25.30
N LEU A 97 -12.97 -2.86 -24.93
CA LEU A 97 -14.01 -2.02 -25.53
C LEU A 97 -13.54 -1.45 -26.87
N ASP A 98 -14.49 -1.13 -27.76
CA ASP A 98 -14.22 -0.29 -28.92
C ASP A 98 -14.03 1.19 -28.52
N ASP A 99 -13.47 1.99 -29.44
CA ASP A 99 -13.09 3.38 -29.18
C ASP A 99 -14.29 4.26 -28.79
N ALA A 100 -15.45 4.06 -29.44
CA ALA A 100 -16.64 4.85 -29.17
C ALA A 100 -17.21 4.54 -27.78
N ALA A 101 -17.24 3.26 -27.39
CA ALA A 101 -17.64 2.81 -26.07
C ALA A 101 -16.68 3.32 -25.00
N LEU A 102 -15.36 3.28 -25.25
CA LEU A 102 -14.37 3.80 -24.33
C LEU A 102 -14.53 5.31 -24.13
N GLN A 103 -14.70 6.08 -25.20
CA GLN A 103 -14.93 7.52 -25.13
C GLN A 103 -16.18 7.84 -24.31
N ALA A 104 -17.30 7.19 -24.61
CA ALA A 104 -18.55 7.41 -23.89
C ALA A 104 -18.45 7.07 -22.39
N ARG A 105 -17.59 6.11 -22.00
CA ARG A 105 -17.33 5.80 -20.59
C ARG A 105 -16.51 6.89 -19.90
N LEU A 106 -15.52 7.45 -20.58
CA LEU A 106 -14.67 8.51 -20.05
C LEU A 106 -15.43 9.84 -19.88
N GLU A 107 -16.31 10.19 -20.82
CA GLU A 107 -17.11 11.42 -20.77
C GLU A 107 -18.10 11.46 -19.59
N ARG A 108 -18.51 10.29 -19.09
CA ARG A 108 -19.41 10.18 -17.92
C ARG A 108 -18.69 10.40 -16.59
N LEU A 109 -17.35 10.35 -16.56
CA LEU A 109 -16.60 10.51 -15.33
C LEU A 109 -16.58 11.98 -14.92
N VAL A 110 -16.82 12.24 -13.64
CA VAL A 110 -16.73 13.58 -13.08
C VAL A 110 -15.27 14.01 -13.05
N PRO A 111 -14.89 15.11 -13.73
CA PRO A 111 -13.51 15.59 -13.70
C PRO A 111 -13.08 15.93 -12.27
N LEU A 112 -12.02 15.27 -11.81
CA LEU A 112 -11.39 15.62 -10.55
C LEU A 112 -10.44 16.79 -10.77
N LYS A 113 -10.53 17.82 -9.91
CA LYS A 113 -9.48 18.84 -9.84
C LYS A 113 -8.19 18.15 -9.41
N PRO A 114 -7.14 18.13 -10.25
CA PRO A 114 -5.92 17.41 -9.91
C PRO A 114 -5.25 18.10 -8.72
N GLY A 115 -5.27 17.45 -7.56
CA GLY A 115 -4.51 17.83 -6.38
C GLY A 115 -3.05 17.38 -6.44
N ARG A 116 -2.46 17.28 -7.65
CA ARG A 116 -1.13 16.71 -7.80
C ARG A 116 -0.11 17.56 -7.01
N PRO A 117 0.62 16.99 -6.03
CA PRO A 117 1.72 17.70 -5.43
C PRO A 117 2.78 17.96 -6.49
N LYS A 118 3.26 19.21 -6.60
CA LYS A 118 4.46 19.54 -7.38
C LYS A 118 5.62 18.69 -6.82
N LYS A 119 6.30 17.98 -7.71
CA LYS A 119 7.29 16.91 -7.46
C LYS A 119 8.16 17.13 -6.21
N ARG A 120 8.49 16.03 -5.53
CA ARG A 120 9.85 15.81 -5.03
C ARG A 120 10.41 14.60 -5.75
N ASP A 121 11.61 14.77 -6.31
CA ASP A 121 12.45 13.71 -6.87
C ASP A 121 12.78 12.63 -5.83
#